data_AF-A9XNK0-F1
#
_entry.id   AF-A9XNK0-F1
#
_cell.length_a   1.000
_cell.length_b   1.000
_cell.length_c   1.000
_cell.angle_alpha   90.00
_cell.angle_beta   90.00
_cell.angle_gamma   90.00
#
_symmetry.space_group_name_H-M   'P 1'
#
loop_
_entity.id
_entity.type
_entity.pdbx_description
1 polymer ?
#
loop_
_entity_poly.entity_id
_entity_poly.type
_entity_poly.pdbx_seq_one_letter_code
_entity_poly.pdbx_strand_id
1 'polypeptide(L)' 'VWAQSSTFPAFKPEEITAIMKDFEEPGSLAPTGLYLGGAKYMVIQGEPGAVIRGKKGPGGATVKKTGAA' A
#
# COMPACT_ATOMS: atom_id res chain seq x y z
N VAL A 1 1.38 14.10 -4.57
CA VAL A 1 2.05 14.08 -3.24
C VAL A 1 1.63 15.32 -2.49
N TRP A 2 1.11 15.20 -1.27
CA TRP A 2 0.85 16.37 -0.40
C TRP A 2 2.08 16.69 0.47
N ALA A 3 2.68 15.66 1.08
CA ALA A 3 3.94 15.74 1.79
C ALA A 3 4.60 14.35 1.80
N GLN A 4 5.93 14.30 1.93
CA GLN A 4 6.70 13.06 2.12
C GLN A 4 7.97 13.34 2.92
N SER A 5 8.52 12.34 3.61
CA SER A 5 9.84 12.44 4.24
C SER A 5 10.96 12.42 3.19
N SER A 6 12.16 12.90 3.56
CA SER A 6 13.32 12.94 2.66
C SER A 6 13.78 11.56 2.17
N THR A 7 13.48 10.51 2.93
CA THR A 7 13.84 9.12 2.62
C THR A 7 12.65 8.30 2.14
N PHE A 8 11.51 8.93 1.83
CA PHE A 8 10.38 8.22 1.26
C PHE A 8 10.73 7.73 -0.14
N PRO A 9 10.49 6.45 -0.48
CA PRO A 9 10.91 5.91 -1.76
C PRO A 9 10.12 6.55 -2.91
N ALA A 10 10.78 6.74 -4.05
CA ALA A 10 10.09 7.10 -5.28
C ALA A 10 9.18 5.95 -5.70
N PHE A 11 7.89 6.22 -5.80
CA PHE A 11 6.86 5.25 -6.18
C PHE A 11 6.35 5.52 -7.59
N LYS A 12 5.72 4.51 -8.19
CA LYS A 12 5.13 4.63 -9.53
C LYS A 12 3.61 4.85 -9.45
N PRO A 13 2.99 5.52 -10.43
CA PRO A 13 1.54 5.71 -10.44
C PRO A 13 0.76 4.40 -10.34
N GLU A 14 1.25 3.32 -10.97
CA GLU A 14 0.58 2.01 -10.97
C GLU A 14 0.54 1.38 -9.57
N GLU A 15 1.56 1.64 -8.75
CA GLU A 15 1.60 1.18 -7.35
C GLU A 15 0.48 1.85 -6.54
N ILE A 16 0.26 3.15 -6.75
CA ILE A 16 -0.80 3.91 -6.08
C ILE A 16 -2.18 3.47 -6.59
N THR A 17 -2.35 3.28 -7.90
CA THR A 17 -3.60 2.77 -8.47
C THR A 17 -3.96 1.39 -7.90
N ALA A 18 -2.98 0.50 -7.71
CA ALA A 18 -3.23 -0.81 -7.13
C ALA A 18 -3.62 -0.73 -5.64
N ILE A 19 -3.03 0.19 -4.87
CA ILE A 19 -3.45 0.49 -3.49
C ILE A 19 -4.89 1.00 -3.45
N MET A 20 -5.25 1.94 -4.34
CA MET A 20 -6.61 2.48 -4.40
C MET A 20 -7.62 1.40 -4.77
N LYS A 21 -7.27 0.54 -5.73
CA LYS A 21 -8.09 -0.61 -6.10
C LYS A 21 -8.31 -1.55 -4.93
N ASP A 22 -7.32 -1.82 -4.09
CA ASP A 22 -7.50 -2.70 -2.93
C ASP A 22 -8.40 -2.10 -1.83
N PHE A 23 -8.50 -0.78 -1.75
CA PHE A 23 -9.51 -0.15 -0.90
C PHE A 23 -10.93 -0.26 -1.47
N GLU A 24 -11.09 -0.28 -2.80
CA GLU A 24 -12.38 -0.44 -3.48
C GLU A 24 -12.82 -1.91 -3.54
N GLU A 25 -11.85 -2.81 -3.76
CA GLU A 25 -11.99 -4.26 -3.89
C GLU A 25 -11.04 -4.96 -2.89
N PRO A 26 -11.43 -5.08 -1.60
CA PRO A 26 -10.58 -5.65 -0.56
C PRO A 26 -10.03 -7.04 -0.93
N GLY A 27 -8.69 -7.16 -0.96
CA GLY A 27 -7.99 -8.41 -1.26
C GLY A 27 -7.47 -8.52 -2.69
N SER A 28 -7.72 -7.52 -3.55
CA SER A 28 -7.17 -7.46 -4.91
C SER A 28 -5.64 -7.51 -4.97
N LEU A 29 -4.94 -7.02 -3.93
CA LEU A 29 -3.48 -7.07 -3.82
C LEU A 29 -2.94 -8.38 -3.22
N ALA A 30 -3.78 -9.24 -2.61
CA ALA A 30 -3.30 -10.45 -1.96
C ALA A 30 -2.55 -11.42 -2.91
N PRO A 31 -2.96 -11.62 -4.18
CA PRO A 31 -2.26 -12.51 -5.10
C PRO A 31 -0.93 -11.95 -5.63
N THR A 32 -0.86 -10.62 -5.83
CA THR A 32 0.28 -9.97 -6.50
C THR A 32 1.28 -9.36 -5.53
N GLY A 33 0.84 -8.99 -4.32
CA GLY A 33 1.59 -8.28 -3.30
C GLY A 33 1.43 -6.76 -3.40
N LEU A 34 1.59 -6.08 -2.26
CA LEU A 34 1.68 -4.62 -2.20
C LEU A 34 3.04 -4.18 -2.72
N TYR A 35 3.09 -3.35 -3.75
CA TYR A 35 4.32 -2.71 -4.21
C TYR A 35 4.37 -1.26 -3.76
N LEU A 36 5.51 -0.83 -3.23
CA LEU A 36 5.79 0.56 -2.91
C LEU A 36 7.27 0.83 -3.18
N GLY A 37 7.56 1.71 -4.14
CA GLY A 37 8.92 2.03 -4.52
C GLY A 37 9.70 0.85 -5.06
N GLY A 38 9.03 -0.02 -5.84
CA GLY A 38 9.59 -1.25 -6.40
C GLY A 38 9.79 -2.39 -5.39
N ALA A 39 9.62 -2.15 -4.09
CA ALA A 39 9.68 -3.19 -3.08
C ALA A 39 8.34 -3.93 -2.99
N LYS A 40 8.39 -5.27 -3.12
CA LYS A 40 7.24 -6.15 -2.87
C LYS A 40 7.07 -6.43 -1.38
N TYR A 41 5.85 -6.26 -0.88
CA TYR A 41 5.40 -6.60 0.47
C TYR A 41 4.32 -7.68 0.39
N MET A 42 4.40 -8.69 1.26
CA MET A 42 3.33 -9.66 1.44
C MET A 42 2.16 -8.98 2.14
N VAL A 43 0.98 -9.02 1.53
CA VAL A 43 -0.24 -8.48 2.14
C VAL A 43 -0.61 -9.32 3.35
N ILE A 44 -0.87 -8.66 4.48
CA ILE A 44 -1.35 -9.28 5.72
C ILE A 44 -2.67 -8.63 6.14
N GLN A 45 -3.32 -9.19 7.16
CA GLN A 45 -4.64 -8.73 7.59
C GLN A 45 -4.66 -7.23 7.90
N GLY A 46 -5.46 -6.49 7.13
CA GLY A 46 -5.77 -5.07 7.30
C GLY A 46 -7.18 -4.84 7.83
N GLU A 47 -7.78 -3.72 7.43
CA GLU A 47 -9.19 -3.36 7.67
C GLU A 47 -9.83 -3.06 6.31
N PRO A 48 -10.87 -3.80 5.87
CA PRO A 48 -11.47 -3.63 4.56
C PRO A 48 -11.87 -2.18 4.27
N GLY A 49 -11.40 -1.62 3.15
CA GLY A 49 -11.69 -0.24 2.75
C GLY A 49 -11.01 0.87 3.57
N ALA A 50 -10.27 0.53 4.63
CA ALA A 50 -9.69 1.51 5.55
C ALA A 50 -8.18 1.38 5.74
N VAL A 51 -7.65 0.15 5.89
CA VAL A 51 -6.23 -0.10 6.19
C VAL A 51 -5.70 -1.27 5.38
N ILE A 52 -4.57 -1.05 4.70
CA ILE A 52 -3.78 -2.09 4.03
C ILE A 52 -2.47 -2.26 4.79
N ARG A 53 -2.09 -3.50 5.07
CA ARG A 53 -0.83 -3.82 5.78
C ARG A 53 0.02 -4.75 4.92
N GLY A 54 1.30 -4.41 4.79
CA GLY A 54 2.29 -5.19 4.04
C GLY A 54 3.48 -5.56 4.92
N LYS A 55 3.98 -6.79 4.79
CA LYS A 55 5.17 -7.29 5.49
C LYS A 55 6.30 -7.62 4.51
N LYS A 56 7.53 -7.24 4.86
CA LYS A 56 8.76 -7.59 4.11
C LYS A 56 9.86 -7.93 5.11
N GLY A 57 10.07 -9.23 5.36
CA GLY A 57 11.00 -9.70 6.39
C GLY A 57 10.64 -9.15 7.78
N PRO A 58 11.60 -8.57 8.54
CA PRO A 58 11.31 -7.94 9.82
C PRO A 58 10.59 -6.58 9.69
N GLY A 59 10.59 -5.96 8.50
CA GLY A 59 9.94 -4.68 8.23
C GLY A 59 8.55 -4.80 7.63
N GLY A 60 7.92 -3.65 7.34
CA GLY A 60 6.60 -3.59 6.74
C GLY A 60 6.19 -2.18 6.32
N ALA A 61 4.97 -2.07 5.82
CA ALA A 61 4.31 -0.83 5.44
C ALA A 61 2.83 -0.89 5.89
N THR A 62 2.27 0.27 6.22
CA THR A 62 0.83 0.42 6.52
C THR A 62 0.32 1.61 5.75
N VAL A 63 -0.78 1.42 5.02
CA VAL A 63 -1.47 2.46 4.27
C VAL A 63 -2.86 2.61 4.87
N LYS A 64 -3.25 3.84 5.22
CA LYS A 64 -4.56 4.14 5.79
C LYS A 64 -5.28 5.16 4.92
N LYS A 65 -6.47 4.79 4.44
CA LYS A 65 -7.32 5.66 3.63
C LYS A 65 -8.00 6.71 4.50
N THR A 66 -8.10 7.93 3.99
CA THR A 66 -8.89 9.01 4.58
C THR A 66 -9.91 9.52 3.56
N GLY A 67 -10.66 10.58 3.90
CA GLY A 67 -11.65 11.14 2.98
C GLY A 67 -11.08 11.76 1.70
N ALA A 68 -9.82 12.24 1.74
CA ALA A 68 -9.20 12.96 0.62
C ALA A 68 -7.70 12.65 0.42
N ALA A 69 -7.13 11.72 1.20
CA ALA A 69 -5.74 11.28 1.14
C ALA A 69 -5.61 9.77 1.41
#